data_AF-A0A2E7BHN5-F1
#
_entry.id   AF-A0A2E7BHN5-F1
#
_cell.length_a   1.000
_cell.length_b   1.000
_cell.length_c   1.000
_cell.angle_alpha   90.00
_cell.angle_beta   90.00
_cell.angle_gamma   90.00
#
_symmetry.space_group_name_H-M   'P 1'
#
loop_
_entity.id
_entity.type
_entity.pdbx_description
1 polymer ?
#
loop_
_entity_poly.entity_id
_entity_poly.type
_entity_poly.pdbx_seq_one_letter_code
_entity_poly.pdbx_strand_id
1 'polypeptide(L)'
;MTWLNELTAIPALVVWLLIFRGFWPHLRFRGDGPLHFMVQGVSLVAATLVGRLMFWDLARPLARLAGHLPPLQADLTVSVSNGGFNTAAAIAGYLILVGLHRTLPPEDQIKFSVWRAPFYPDGILFFRKAKK
;
A
#
# COMPACT_ATOMS: atom_id res chain seq x y z
N MET A 1 -22.27 11.84 4.80
CA MET A 1 -21.44 11.61 3.60
C MET A 1 -19.99 12.06 3.80
N THR A 2 -19.72 13.05 4.66
CA THR A 2 -18.41 13.69 4.87
C THR A 2 -17.29 12.81 5.41
N TRP A 3 -17.58 11.61 5.94
CA TRP A 3 -16.58 10.70 6.53
C TRP A 3 -16.29 9.45 5.69
N LEU A 4 -16.94 9.31 4.51
CA LEU A 4 -16.82 8.11 3.68
C LEU A 4 -15.39 7.91 3.14
N ASN A 5 -14.74 9.01 2.76
CA ASN A 5 -13.39 8.96 2.21
C ASN A 5 -12.39 8.57 3.30
N GLU A 6 -12.53 9.11 4.50
CA GLU A 6 -11.71 8.85 5.67
C GLU A 6 -11.85 7.39 6.12
N LEU A 7 -13.09 6.90 6.24
CA LEU A 7 -13.37 5.52 6.64
C LEU A 7 -12.82 4.49 5.66
N THR A 8 -12.83 4.79 4.36
CA THR A 8 -12.29 3.89 3.32
C THR A 8 -10.78 4.06 3.12
N ALA A 9 -10.23 5.26 3.36
CA ALA A 9 -8.80 5.54 3.21
C ALA A 9 -7.95 4.92 4.31
N ILE A 10 -8.43 4.83 5.55
CA ILE A 10 -7.68 4.24 6.67
C ILE A 10 -7.24 2.80 6.37
N PRO A 11 -8.15 1.85 6.03
CA PRO A 11 -7.74 0.49 5.70
C PRO A 11 -6.84 0.42 4.46
N ALA A 12 -7.11 1.23 3.43
CA ALA A 12 -6.26 1.32 2.25
C ALA A 12 -4.83 1.77 2.63
N LEU A 13 -4.71 2.81 3.44
CA LEU A 13 -3.45 3.38 3.88
C LEU A 13 -2.63 2.34 4.66
N VAL A 14 -3.25 1.61 5.59
CA VAL A 14 -2.59 0.53 6.35
C VAL A 14 -2.01 -0.53 5.41
N VAL A 15 -2.81 -1.00 4.45
CA VAL A 15 -2.37 -2.00 3.47
C VAL A 15 -1.20 -1.48 2.64
N TRP A 16 -1.27 -0.25 2.13
CA TRP A 16 -0.23 0.32 1.29
C TRP A 16 1.05 0.64 2.05
N LEU A 17 0.97 1.05 3.32
CA LEU A 17 2.13 1.20 4.20
C LEU A 17 2.83 -0.15 4.44
N LEU A 18 2.07 -1.22 4.64
CA LEU A 18 2.62 -2.57 4.78
C LEU A 18 3.32 -3.03 3.51
N ILE A 19 2.72 -2.82 2.33
CA ILE A 19 3.37 -3.13 1.05
C ILE A 19 4.65 -2.33 0.91
N PHE A 20 4.58 -1.01 1.09
CA PHE A 20 5.75 -0.16 1.01
C PHE A 20 6.85 -0.64 1.96
N ARG A 21 6.54 -0.99 3.20
CA ARG A 21 7.50 -1.55 4.16
C ARG A 21 8.12 -2.88 3.71
N GLY A 22 7.34 -3.78 3.14
CA GLY A 22 7.82 -5.08 2.65
C GLY A 22 8.71 -4.96 1.42
N PHE A 23 8.42 -3.99 0.57
CA PHE A 23 9.12 -3.78 -0.69
C PHE A 23 10.24 -2.73 -0.61
N TRP A 24 10.25 -1.86 0.40
CA TRP A 24 11.23 -0.79 0.62
C TRP A 24 12.71 -1.22 0.52
N PRO A 25 13.14 -2.36 1.10
CA PRO A 25 14.53 -2.80 0.98
C PRO A 25 14.96 -2.96 -0.49
N HIS A 26 14.05 -3.33 -1.39
CA HIS A 26 14.35 -3.60 -2.80
C HIS A 26 14.53 -2.35 -3.65
N LEU A 27 14.08 -1.19 -3.18
CA LEU A 27 14.42 0.10 -3.82
C LEU A 27 15.91 0.43 -3.69
N ARG A 28 16.59 -0.14 -2.69
CA ARG A 28 18.01 0.14 -2.41
C ARG A 28 18.96 -0.82 -3.10
N PHE A 29 18.49 -2.02 -3.47
CA PHE A 29 19.29 -2.97 -4.22
C PHE A 29 19.27 -2.61 -5.71
N ARG A 30 20.41 -2.73 -6.39
CA ARG A 30 20.48 -2.70 -7.87
C ARG A 30 20.47 -4.14 -8.36
N GLY A 31 19.39 -4.55 -9.00
CA GLY A 31 19.29 -5.85 -9.67
C GLY A 31 18.99 -5.66 -11.15
N ASP A 32 19.65 -6.42 -12.02
CA ASP A 32 19.52 -6.27 -13.48
C ASP A 32 18.44 -7.21 -14.09
N GLY A 33 17.50 -7.68 -13.27
CA GLY A 33 16.47 -8.65 -13.68
C GLY A 33 15.08 -8.03 -13.90
N PRO A 34 14.24 -8.57 -14.79
CA PRO A 34 12.88 -8.07 -15.03
C PRO A 34 12.00 -8.08 -13.77
N LEU A 35 12.20 -9.06 -12.87
CA LEU A 35 11.52 -9.09 -11.56
C LEU A 35 11.93 -7.91 -10.67
N HIS A 36 13.15 -7.40 -10.80
CA HIS A 36 13.62 -6.26 -10.02
C HIS A 36 12.87 -4.98 -10.39
N PHE A 37 12.71 -4.70 -11.68
CA PHE A 37 11.91 -3.56 -12.16
C PHE A 37 10.44 -3.67 -11.74
N MET A 38 9.87 -4.87 -11.75
CA MET A 38 8.50 -5.09 -11.26
C MET A 38 8.36 -4.76 -9.77
N VAL A 39 9.29 -5.24 -8.93
CA VAL A 39 9.32 -4.97 -7.48
C VAL A 39 9.54 -3.48 -7.20
N GLN A 40 10.43 -2.81 -7.94
CA GLN A 40 10.61 -1.36 -7.85
C GLN A 40 9.35 -0.59 -8.26
N GLY A 41 8.70 -0.99 -9.35
CA GLY A 41 7.45 -0.40 -9.81
C GLY A 41 6.33 -0.51 -8.77
N VAL A 42 6.15 -1.70 -8.18
CA VAL A 42 5.19 -1.91 -7.08
C VAL A 42 5.51 -1.02 -5.88
N SER A 43 6.80 -0.90 -5.53
CA SER A 43 7.24 -0.04 -4.43
C SER A 43 6.92 1.44 -4.68
N LEU A 44 7.16 1.92 -5.91
CA LEU A 44 6.92 3.30 -6.31
C LEU A 44 5.41 3.61 -6.35
N VAL A 45 4.61 2.69 -6.87
CA VAL A 45 3.14 2.79 -6.84
C VAL A 45 2.65 2.83 -5.40
N ALA A 46 3.20 1.98 -4.53
CA ALA A 46 2.85 1.97 -3.11
C ALA A 46 3.19 3.30 -2.43
N ALA A 47 4.38 3.84 -2.64
CA ALA A 47 4.78 5.14 -2.10
C ALA A 47 3.85 6.26 -2.58
N THR A 48 3.50 6.27 -3.87
CA THR A 48 2.61 7.27 -4.46
C THR A 48 1.20 7.18 -3.89
N LEU A 49 0.66 5.97 -3.72
CA LEU A 49 -0.66 5.76 -3.14
C LEU A 49 -0.71 6.12 -1.66
N VAL A 50 0.32 5.77 -0.87
CA VAL A 50 0.46 6.23 0.51
C VAL A 50 0.43 7.75 0.57
N GLY A 51 1.22 8.44 -0.26
CA GLY A 51 1.26 9.89 -0.31
C GLY A 51 -0.09 10.51 -0.66
N ARG A 52 -0.79 9.94 -1.66
CA ARG A 52 -2.14 10.37 -2.07
C ARG A 52 -3.15 10.20 -0.94
N LEU A 53 -3.21 9.02 -0.33
CA LEU A 53 -4.14 8.71 0.77
C LEU A 53 -3.85 9.59 1.99
N MET A 54 -2.58 9.75 2.38
CA MET A 54 -2.17 10.61 3.49
C MET A 54 -2.56 12.06 3.26
N PHE A 55 -2.26 12.61 2.08
CA PHE A 55 -2.49 14.03 1.84
C PHE A 55 -3.96 14.34 1.59
N TRP A 56 -4.60 13.65 0.65
CA TRP A 56 -5.95 13.99 0.19
C TRP A 56 -7.06 13.48 1.09
N ASP A 57 -6.87 12.29 1.68
CA ASP A 57 -7.91 11.61 2.44
C ASP A 57 -7.73 11.72 3.97
N LEU A 58 -6.57 12.19 4.45
CA LEU A 58 -6.30 12.35 5.89
C LEU A 58 -5.89 13.79 6.28
N ALA A 59 -4.76 14.28 5.77
CA ALA A 59 -4.20 15.57 6.17
C ALA A 59 -5.08 16.75 5.74
N ARG A 60 -5.61 16.73 4.52
CA ARG A 60 -6.46 17.80 4.00
C ARG A 60 -7.82 17.89 4.71
N PRO A 61 -8.54 16.79 5.01
CA PRO A 61 -9.70 16.83 5.90
C PRO A 61 -9.39 17.37 7.29
N LEU A 62 -8.29 16.92 7.92
CA LEU A 62 -7.88 17.40 9.24
C LEU A 62 -7.56 18.90 9.25
N ALA A 63 -6.86 19.39 8.23
CA ALA A 63 -6.56 20.81 8.09
C ALA A 63 -7.83 21.66 7.92
N ARG A 64 -8.91 21.13 7.32
CA ARG A 64 -10.22 21.81 7.27
C ARG A 64 -10.92 21.81 8.62
N LEU A 65 -10.89 20.69 9.33
CA LEU A 65 -11.47 20.60 10.67
C LEU A 65 -10.79 21.58 11.64
N ALA A 66 -9.48 21.79 11.46
CA ALA A 66 -8.70 22.77 12.21
C ALA A 66 -8.89 24.23 11.72
N GLY A 67 -9.69 24.47 10.67
CA GLY A 67 -9.96 25.80 10.13
C GLY A 67 -8.83 26.40 9.27
N HIS A 68 -7.79 25.63 8.96
CA HIS A 68 -6.67 26.09 8.12
C HIS A 68 -6.98 26.09 6.61
N LEU A 69 -8.07 25.45 6.20
CA LEU A 69 -8.51 25.37 4.81
C LEU A 69 -10.01 25.68 4.71
N PRO A 70 -10.47 26.29 3.60
CA PRO A 70 -11.89 26.53 3.38
C PRO A 70 -12.69 25.22 3.35
N PRO A 71 -13.95 25.24 3.81
CA PRO A 71 -14.82 24.06 3.79
C PRO A 71 -14.99 23.54 2.36
N LEU A 72 -14.84 22.24 2.18
CA LEU A 72 -14.98 21.62 0.88
C LEU A 72 -16.46 21.36 0.60
N GLN A 73 -16.99 22.01 -0.44
CA GLN A 73 -18.22 21.55 -1.07
C GLN A 73 -17.88 20.32 -1.93
N ALA A 74 -17.70 19.18 -1.28
CA ALA A 74 -17.50 17.93 -1.98
C ALA A 74 -18.86 17.47 -2.51
N ASP A 75 -19.03 17.49 -3.83
CA ASP A 75 -20.16 16.83 -4.47
C ASP A 75 -20.20 15.35 -4.03
N LEU A 76 -21.41 14.84 -3.79
CA LEU A 76 -21.66 13.46 -3.40
C LEU A 76 -20.99 12.50 -4.39
N THR A 77 -21.07 12.81 -5.69
CA THR A 77 -20.42 12.05 -6.77
C THR A 77 -18.93 11.87 -6.53
N VAL A 78 -18.22 12.95 -6.19
CA VAL A 78 -16.78 12.94 -5.92
C VAL A 78 -16.44 12.10 -4.69
N SER A 79 -17.26 12.17 -3.65
CA SER A 79 -17.07 11.40 -2.42
C SER A 79 -17.28 9.89 -2.65
N VAL A 80 -18.29 9.52 -3.45
CA VAL A 80 -18.52 8.11 -3.81
C VAL A 80 -17.40 7.58 -4.69
N SER A 81 -16.95 8.36 -5.69
CA SER A 81 -15.81 7.97 -6.54
C SER A 81 -14.54 7.74 -5.72
N ASN A 82 -14.20 8.67 -4.81
CA ASN A 82 -13.01 8.53 -3.96
C ASN A 82 -13.11 7.33 -3.02
N GLY A 83 -14.27 7.10 -2.38
CA GLY A 83 -14.50 5.92 -1.57
C GLY A 83 -14.34 4.61 -2.36
N GLY A 84 -14.82 4.58 -3.61
CA GLY A 84 -14.62 3.47 -4.54
C GLY A 84 -13.15 3.23 -4.86
N PHE A 85 -12.40 4.29 -5.18
CA PHE A 85 -10.94 4.20 -5.40
C PHE A 85 -10.19 3.69 -4.16
N ASN A 86 -10.51 4.17 -2.97
CA ASN A 86 -9.89 3.73 -1.73
C ASN A 86 -10.14 2.24 -1.48
N THR A 87 -11.37 1.79 -1.71
CA THR A 87 -11.76 0.38 -1.57
C THR A 87 -11.02 -0.51 -2.58
N ALA A 88 -10.99 -0.10 -3.86
CA ALA A 88 -10.24 -0.82 -4.89
C ALA A 88 -8.75 -0.87 -4.57
N ALA A 89 -8.18 0.22 -4.06
CA ALA A 89 -6.78 0.29 -3.63
C ALA A 89 -6.51 -0.65 -2.45
N ALA A 90 -7.41 -0.76 -1.48
CA ALA A 90 -7.29 -1.70 -0.36
C ALA A 90 -7.30 -3.16 -0.85
N ILE A 91 -8.22 -3.51 -1.74
CA ILE A 91 -8.33 -4.86 -2.32
C ILE A 91 -7.07 -5.21 -3.13
N ALA A 92 -6.65 -4.31 -4.02
CA ALA A 92 -5.44 -4.49 -4.81
C ALA A 92 -4.21 -4.66 -3.92
N GLY A 93 -4.10 -3.84 -2.88
CA GLY A 93 -3.01 -3.95 -1.91
C GLY A 93 -3.03 -5.27 -1.13
N TYR A 94 -4.21 -5.76 -0.73
CA TYR A 94 -4.31 -7.06 -0.08
C TYR A 94 -3.82 -8.19 -0.99
N LEU A 95 -4.17 -8.17 -2.28
CA LEU A 95 -3.67 -9.15 -3.26
C LEU A 95 -2.13 -9.09 -3.39
N ILE A 96 -1.53 -7.89 -3.35
CA ILE A 96 -0.08 -7.73 -3.34
C ILE A 96 0.54 -8.33 -2.07
N LEU A 97 -0.06 -8.13 -0.90
CA LEU A 97 0.39 -8.74 0.35
C LEU A 97 0.28 -10.28 0.31
N VAL A 98 -0.78 -10.83 -0.28
CA VAL A 98 -0.89 -12.27 -0.53
C VAL A 98 0.21 -12.74 -1.46
N GLY A 99 0.47 -12.01 -2.56
CA GLY A 99 1.58 -12.30 -3.47
C GLY A 99 2.92 -12.32 -2.75
N LEU A 100 3.19 -11.32 -1.91
CA LEU A 100 4.36 -11.24 -1.06
C LEU A 100 4.46 -12.45 -0.12
N HIS A 101 3.40 -12.80 0.59
CA HIS A 101 3.37 -13.98 1.48
C HIS A 101 3.69 -15.28 0.74
N ARG A 102 3.15 -15.46 -0.47
CA ARG A 102 3.40 -16.64 -1.32
C ARG A 102 4.84 -16.76 -1.81
N THR A 103 5.63 -15.69 -1.72
CA THR A 103 7.07 -15.75 -2.06
C THR A 103 7.92 -16.31 -0.93
N LEU A 104 7.39 -16.37 0.30
CA LEU A 104 8.10 -16.93 1.46
C LEU A 104 8.34 -18.44 1.27
N PRO A 105 9.36 -19.02 1.92
CA PRO A 105 9.55 -20.47 1.92
C PRO A 105 8.32 -21.17 2.52
N PRO A 106 7.93 -22.36 2.04
CA PRO A 106 6.77 -23.09 2.57
C PRO A 106 6.79 -23.24 4.10
N GLU A 107 7.96 -23.48 4.68
CA GLU A 107 8.18 -23.62 6.13
C GLU A 107 7.87 -22.35 6.93
N ASP A 108 8.00 -21.18 6.32
CA ASP A 108 7.75 -19.90 6.98
C ASP A 108 6.39 -19.30 6.62
N GLN A 109 5.73 -19.77 5.55
CA GLN A 109 4.35 -19.40 5.23
C GLN A 109 3.37 -19.74 6.36
N ILE A 110 3.68 -20.75 7.18
CA ILE A 110 2.88 -21.14 8.35
C ILE A 110 3.12 -20.19 9.53
N LYS A 111 4.35 -19.65 9.67
CA LYS A 111 4.76 -18.80 10.79
C LYS A 111 4.38 -17.34 10.56
N PHE A 112 4.45 -16.87 9.32
CA PHE A 112 4.12 -15.51 8.93
C PHE A 112 2.75 -15.48 8.28
N SER A 113 1.81 -14.74 8.87
CA SER A 113 0.55 -14.42 8.20
C SER A 113 0.76 -13.40 7.07
N VAL A 114 -0.23 -13.24 6.20
CA VAL A 114 -0.22 -12.23 5.11
C VAL A 114 0.14 -10.82 5.63
N TRP A 115 -0.38 -10.45 6.79
CA TRP A 115 -0.13 -9.15 7.43
C TRP A 115 1.27 -9.01 8.03
N ARG A 116 1.93 -10.14 8.36
CA ARG A 116 3.28 -10.18 8.92
C ARG A 116 4.36 -10.39 7.86
N ALA A 117 4.00 -10.85 6.66
CA ALA A 117 4.93 -11.07 5.55
C ALA A 117 5.81 -9.84 5.21
N PRO A 118 5.33 -8.59 5.28
CA PRO A 118 6.18 -7.39 5.08
C PRO A 118 7.34 -7.22 6.06
N PHE A 119 7.28 -7.87 7.21
CA PHE A 119 8.30 -7.80 8.25
C PHE A 119 9.27 -8.98 8.20
N TYR A 120 9.16 -9.84 7.19
CA TYR A 120 10.04 -10.99 7.04
C TYR A 120 11.52 -10.52 6.87
N PRO A 121 12.46 -11.04 7.68
CA PRO A 121 13.80 -10.47 7.83
C PRO A 121 14.69 -10.66 6.59
N ASP A 122 14.55 -11.75 5.84
CA ASP A 122 15.41 -12.02 4.67
C ASP A 122 14.93 -11.32 3.39
N GLY A 123 13.97 -10.38 3.50
CA GLY A 123 13.38 -9.69 2.37
C GLY A 123 12.56 -10.62 1.45
N ILE A 124 12.33 -10.17 0.22
CA ILE A 124 11.54 -10.95 -0.75
C ILE A 124 12.45 -11.96 -1.45
N LEU A 125 12.11 -13.24 -1.35
CA LEU A 125 12.92 -14.35 -1.88
C LEU A 125 12.86 -14.52 -3.41
N PHE A 126 12.21 -13.59 -4.15
CA PHE A 126 12.19 -13.62 -5.63
C PHE A 126 13.60 -13.86 -6.21
N PHE A 127 14.63 -13.28 -5.58
CA PHE A 127 16.03 -13.39 -6.03
C PHE A 127 16.74 -14.66 -5.57
N ARG A 128 16.23 -15.37 -4.55
CA ARG A 128 16.87 -16.59 -4.03
C ARG A 128 16.49 -17.83 -4.84
N LYS A 129 15.29 -17.85 -5.44
CA LYS A 129 14.85 -18.94 -6.34
C LYS A 129 15.43 -18.85 -7.76
N ALA A 130 15.79 -17.67 -8.25
CA ALA A 130 16.40 -17.51 -9.59
C ALA A 130 17.88 -17.96 -9.69
N LYS A 131 18.48 -18.39 -8.58
CA LYS A 131 19.86 -18.90 -8.50
C LYS A 131 19.97 -20.42 -8.33
N LYS A 132 18.86 -21.16 -8.45
CA LYS A 132 18.87 -22.62 -8.59
C LYS A 132 18.45 -22.98 -10.00
#